data_AF-A0A1I8NG05-F1
#
_entry.id   AF-A0A1I8NG05-F1
#
_cell.length_a   1.000
_cell.length_b   1.000
_cell.length_c   1.000
_cell.angle_alpha   90.00
_cell.angle_beta   90.00
_cell.angle_gamma   90.00
#
_symmetry.space_group_name_H-M   'P 1'
#
loop_
_entity.id
_entity.type
_entity.pdbx_description
1 polymer ?
#
loop_
_entity_poly.entity_id
_entity_poly.type
_entity_poly.pdbx_seq_one_letter_code
_entity_poly.pdbx_strand_id
1 'polypeptide(L)'
;MECIVCHEVTNKYKCPKCLGQYCSLKCYKVHKDSPECVLKVNETEIAKTLAVDDEEEPTVHEPFKTEDTVPKEKLQMLGTNESLKNLLYNPHLRNLLTEIDTAPNAWKAIRAAMQEPLFLEFADECLKIVEPQNEED
;
A
#
# COMPACT_ATOMS: atom_id res chain seq x y z
N MET A 1 17.69 -30.64 10.31
CA MET A 1 16.39 -30.04 10.68
C MET A 1 15.37 -31.15 10.49
N GLU A 2 14.58 -31.48 11.51
CA GLU A 2 13.79 -32.71 11.58
C GLU A 2 12.28 -32.44 11.51
N CYS A 3 11.51 -33.47 11.17
CA CYS A 3 10.06 -33.45 11.20
C CYS A 3 9.58 -33.32 12.65
N ILE A 4 8.73 -32.35 12.94
CA ILE A 4 8.19 -32.11 14.28
C ILE A 4 7.23 -33.20 14.79
N VAL A 5 6.90 -34.20 13.95
CA VAL A 5 5.98 -35.30 14.30
C VAL A 5 6.70 -36.64 14.40
N CYS A 6 7.52 -36.98 13.41
CA CYS A 6 8.22 -38.28 13.37
C CYS A 6 9.73 -38.19 13.59
N HIS A 7 10.28 -36.99 13.79
CA HIS A 7 11.71 -36.74 14.00
C HIS A 7 12.64 -37.20 12.87
N GLU A 8 12.09 -37.61 11.72
CA GLU A 8 12.89 -37.89 10.53
C GLU A 8 13.52 -36.59 10.00
N VAL A 9 14.78 -36.67 9.57
CA VAL A 9 15.49 -35.55 8.97
C VAL A 9 14.77 -35.12 7.69
N THR A 10 14.25 -33.89 7.66
CA THR A 10 13.52 -33.36 6.50
C THR A 10 13.56 -31.84 6.48
N ASN A 11 13.61 -31.27 5.29
CA ASN A 11 13.47 -29.84 5.04
C ASN A 11 12.43 -29.53 3.95
N LYS A 12 11.57 -30.51 3.64
CA LYS A 12 10.71 -30.46 2.46
C LYS A 12 9.56 -29.48 2.60
N TYR A 13 8.96 -29.40 3.78
CA TYR A 13 7.79 -28.56 4.03
C TYR A 13 7.86 -27.88 5.41
N LYS A 14 7.18 -26.73 5.53
CA LYS A 14 7.08 -25.93 6.76
C LYS A 14 5.63 -25.56 7.04
N CYS A 15 5.24 -25.59 8.31
CA CYS A 15 3.91 -25.19 8.76
C CYS A 15 3.77 -23.66 8.71
N PRO A 16 2.70 -23.09 8.11
CA PRO A 16 2.54 -21.64 8.03
C PRO A 16 2.22 -20.97 9.38
N LYS A 17 1.80 -21.72 10.40
CA LYS A 17 1.47 -21.18 11.72
C LYS A 17 2.67 -21.07 12.65
N CYS A 18 3.51 -22.10 12.71
CA CYS A 18 4.57 -22.23 13.69
C CYS A 18 5.97 -22.40 13.06
N LEU A 19 6.05 -22.45 11.72
CA LEU A 19 7.25 -22.68 10.91
C LEU A 19 7.95 -24.03 11.17
N GLY A 20 7.35 -24.91 11.96
CA GLY A 20 7.84 -26.26 12.19
C GLY A 20 7.88 -27.08 10.90
N GLN A 21 8.92 -27.89 10.74
CA GLN A 21 9.08 -28.70 9.53
C GLN A 21 8.34 -30.02 9.61
N TYR A 22 7.88 -30.52 8.47
CA TYR A 22 7.23 -31.82 8.38
C TYR A 22 7.59 -32.55 7.08
N CYS A 23 7.53 -33.88 7.09
CA CYS A 23 7.92 -34.70 5.94
C CYS A 23 6.74 -35.03 5.00
N SER A 24 5.50 -35.04 5.50
CA SER A 24 4.32 -35.48 4.75
C SER A 24 3.00 -34.85 5.22
N LEU A 25 1.96 -34.96 4.40
CA LEU A 25 0.60 -34.51 4.74
C LEU A 25 0.03 -35.19 5.99
N LYS A 26 0.43 -36.45 6.27
CA LYS A 26 0.03 -37.16 7.49
C LYS A 26 0.61 -36.46 8.73
N CYS A 27 1.90 -36.11 8.69
CA CYS A 27 2.55 -35.36 9.76
C CYS A 27 1.97 -33.94 9.90
N TYR A 28 1.60 -33.29 8.79
CA TYR A 28 0.96 -31.97 8.85
C TYR A 28 -0.38 -31.99 9.60
N LYS A 29 -1.25 -32.97 9.33
CA LYS A 29 -2.55 -33.07 10.02
C LYS A 29 -2.39 -33.33 11.52
N VAL A 30 -1.54 -34.28 11.88
CA VAL A 30 -1.22 -34.59 13.30
C VAL A 30 -0.69 -33.34 14.02
N HIS A 31 0.20 -32.59 13.37
CA HIS A 31 0.74 -31.36 13.94
C HIS A 31 -0.30 -30.23 14.03
N LYS A 32 -1.10 -29.98 12.97
CA LYS A 32 -2.07 -28.87 12.92
C LYS A 32 -3.11 -28.95 14.04
N ASP A 33 -3.46 -30.16 14.45
CA ASP A 33 -4.45 -30.42 15.49
C ASP A 33 -3.80 -30.57 16.89
N SER A 34 -2.46 -30.52 16.99
CA SER A 34 -1.72 -30.50 18.25
C SER A 34 -1.71 -29.10 18.88
N PRO A 35 -1.81 -28.97 20.22
CA PRO A 35 -1.68 -27.70 20.93
C PRO A 35 -0.29 -27.05 20.76
N GLU A 36 0.71 -27.79 20.30
CA GLU A 36 2.07 -27.29 20.04
C GLU A 36 2.17 -26.48 18.73
N CYS A 37 1.15 -26.54 17.87
CA CYS A 37 1.02 -25.72 16.67
C CYS A 37 0.48 -24.32 17.01
N VAL A 38 1.21 -23.64 17.88
CA VAL A 38 0.94 -22.25 18.22
C VAL A 38 1.41 -21.33 17.11
N LEU A 39 0.67 -20.24 16.88
CA LEU A 39 1.13 -19.17 16.02
C LEU A 39 2.45 -18.65 16.59
N LYS A 40 3.56 -18.96 15.91
CA LYS A 40 4.79 -18.21 16.14
C LYS A 40 4.58 -16.89 15.42
N VAL A 41 3.95 -15.95 16.11
CA VAL A 41 4.16 -14.53 15.84
C VAL A 41 5.65 -14.31 16.02
N ASN A 42 6.38 -14.38 14.92
CA ASN A 42 7.77 -14.00 14.91
C ASN A 42 7.81 -12.50 15.24
N GLU A 43 8.16 -12.16 16.47
CA GLU A 43 8.58 -10.78 16.84
C GLU A 43 9.75 -10.30 15.96
N THR A 44 10.39 -11.20 15.21
CA THR A 44 11.41 -10.90 14.20
C THR A 44 10.86 -10.52 12.81
N GLU A 45 9.55 -10.59 12.57
CA GLU A 45 8.90 -9.97 11.39
C GLU A 45 7.93 -8.84 11.76
N ILE A 46 7.69 -8.61 13.06
CA ILE A 46 6.97 -7.43 13.56
C ILE A 46 7.94 -6.25 13.79
N ALA A 47 9.24 -6.51 13.98
CA ALA A 47 10.27 -5.48 13.94
C ALA A 47 10.55 -4.91 12.52
N LYS A 48 9.87 -5.41 11.47
CA LYS A 48 9.85 -4.78 10.14
C LYS A 48 8.53 -4.04 9.85
N THR A 49 7.62 -3.95 10.82
CA THR A 49 6.34 -3.25 10.67
C THR A 49 6.07 -2.21 11.75
N LEU A 50 7.01 -1.96 12.67
CA LEU A 50 6.92 -0.91 13.70
C LEU A 50 8.19 -0.03 13.83
N ALA A 51 9.07 -0.09 12.84
CA ALA A 51 10.04 0.97 12.55
C ALA A 51 9.76 1.47 11.13
N VAL A 52 8.64 2.17 10.97
CA VAL A 52 8.59 3.32 10.06
C VAL A 52 9.01 4.47 10.98
N ASP A 53 10.28 4.51 11.39
CA ASP A 53 11.26 5.36 10.74
C ASP A 53 10.60 6.43 9.88
N ASP A 54 10.79 7.66 10.32
CA ASP A 54 10.51 8.93 9.66
C ASP A 54 11.35 9.06 8.36
N GLU A 55 11.44 7.98 7.59
CA GLU A 55 11.97 7.96 6.25
C GLU A 55 10.77 8.27 5.38
N GLU A 56 10.70 9.53 4.93
CA GLU A 56 10.10 9.84 3.64
C GLU A 56 10.56 8.77 2.65
N GLU A 57 9.79 7.70 2.43
CA GLU A 57 10.03 6.84 1.26
C GLU A 57 9.82 7.78 0.07
N PRO A 58 10.90 8.19 -0.62
CA PRO A 58 10.73 8.87 -1.87
C PRO A 58 10.01 7.84 -2.73
N THR A 59 8.97 8.22 -3.45
CA THR A 59 8.40 7.35 -4.49
C THR A 59 9.55 6.96 -5.46
N VAL A 60 10.19 5.80 -5.22
CA VAL A 60 11.52 5.42 -5.78
C VAL A 60 11.47 5.19 -7.30
N HIS A 61 10.28 5.20 -7.90
CA HIS A 61 10.13 5.02 -9.33
C HIS A 61 9.39 6.19 -9.94
N GLU A 62 10.02 6.84 -10.93
CA GLU A 62 9.30 7.72 -11.84
C GLU A 62 8.10 6.95 -12.40
N PRO A 63 6.89 7.52 -12.36
CA PRO A 63 5.71 6.85 -12.90
C PRO A 63 5.96 6.48 -14.36
N PHE A 64 5.57 5.25 -14.74
CA PHE A 64 5.69 4.77 -16.10
C PHE A 64 4.98 5.76 -17.04
N LYS A 65 5.71 6.31 -18.02
CA LYS A 65 5.15 7.27 -18.97
C LYS A 65 4.15 6.56 -19.89
N THR A 66 2.87 6.64 -19.53
CA THR A 66 1.73 6.23 -20.36
C THR A 66 0.98 7.47 -20.86
N GLU A 67 0.00 7.26 -21.75
CA GLU A 67 -0.89 8.31 -22.24
C GLU A 67 -1.66 9.00 -21.10
N ASP A 68 -1.98 8.25 -20.03
CA ASP A 68 -2.68 8.75 -18.84
C ASP A 68 -1.74 9.39 -17.79
N THR A 69 -0.43 9.40 -18.01
CA THR A 69 0.53 9.93 -17.03
C THR A 69 0.76 11.41 -17.25
N VAL A 70 0.40 12.24 -16.25
CA VAL A 70 0.58 13.69 -16.31
C VAL A 70 2.08 14.05 -16.41
N PRO A 71 2.50 14.85 -17.41
CA PRO A 71 3.89 15.30 -17.52
C PRO A 71 4.35 16.14 -16.33
N LYS A 72 5.63 15.99 -15.95
CA LYS A 72 6.24 16.69 -14.81
C LYS A 72 6.10 18.22 -14.89
N GLU A 73 6.17 18.79 -16.09
CA GLU A 73 6.00 20.24 -16.31
C GLU A 73 4.61 20.70 -15.86
N LYS A 74 3.55 19.97 -16.23
CA LYS A 74 2.18 20.28 -15.80
C LYS A 74 1.98 20.07 -14.29
N LEU A 75 2.62 19.05 -13.71
CA LEU A 75 2.61 18.85 -12.25
C LEU A 75 3.26 20.03 -11.50
N GLN A 76 4.33 20.61 -12.04
CA GLN A 76 4.94 21.81 -11.45
C GLN A 76 4.01 23.03 -11.52
N MET A 77 3.19 23.16 -12.57
CA MET A 77 2.20 24.23 -12.68
C MET A 77 1.16 24.17 -11.57
N LEU A 78 0.75 22.97 -11.13
CA LEU A 78 -0.17 22.80 -9.99
C LEU A 78 0.36 23.48 -8.72
N GLY A 79 1.66 23.37 -8.45
CA GLY A 79 2.30 23.97 -7.28
C GLY A 79 2.39 25.50 -7.32
N THR A 80 2.24 26.12 -8.50
CA THR A 80 2.22 27.58 -8.65
C THR A 80 0.81 28.17 -8.67
N ASN A 81 -0.22 27.34 -8.80
CA ASN A 81 -1.61 27.80 -8.88
C ASN A 81 -2.15 28.23 -7.50
N GLU A 82 -2.60 29.48 -7.41
CA GLU A 82 -3.09 30.05 -6.15
C GLU A 82 -4.45 29.48 -5.71
N SER A 83 -5.33 29.10 -6.65
CA SER A 83 -6.62 28.45 -6.32
C SER A 83 -6.40 27.10 -5.63
N LEU A 84 -5.50 26.28 -6.16
CA LEU A 84 -5.13 25.00 -5.56
C LEU A 84 -4.46 25.18 -4.19
N LYS A 85 -3.53 26.13 -4.06
CA LYS A 85 -2.93 26.45 -2.76
C LYS A 85 -4.00 26.85 -1.73
N ASN A 86 -4.99 27.62 -2.16
CA ASN A 86 -6.08 28.04 -1.29
C ASN A 86 -6.91 26.85 -0.79
N LEU A 87 -7.24 25.90 -1.66
CA LEU A 87 -7.89 24.65 -1.28
C LEU A 87 -7.02 23.84 -0.29
N LEU A 88 -5.71 23.77 -0.54
CA LEU A 88 -4.74 23.05 0.30
C LEU A 88 -4.47 23.70 1.67
N TYR A 89 -4.94 24.92 1.94
CA TYR A 89 -4.94 25.45 3.31
C TYR A 89 -5.88 24.66 4.21
N ASN A 90 -6.89 23.99 3.64
CA ASN A 90 -7.80 23.14 4.41
C ASN A 90 -7.06 21.88 4.91
N PRO A 91 -6.90 21.70 6.23
CA PRO A 91 -6.20 20.55 6.78
C PRO A 91 -6.91 19.23 6.49
N HIS A 92 -8.24 19.23 6.36
CA HIS A 92 -8.98 18.01 6.06
C HIS A 92 -8.68 17.50 4.65
N LEU A 93 -8.60 18.41 3.67
CA LEU A 93 -8.22 18.05 2.31
C LEU A 93 -6.80 17.46 2.28
N ARG A 94 -5.85 18.07 2.98
CA ARG A 94 -4.47 17.52 3.06
C ARG A 94 -4.45 16.13 3.66
N ASN A 95 -5.17 15.90 4.76
CA ASN A 95 -5.27 14.58 5.37
C ASN A 95 -5.88 13.55 4.43
N LEU A 96 -6.93 13.94 3.68
CA LEU A 96 -7.57 13.07 2.70
C LEU A 96 -6.60 12.71 1.56
N LEU A 97 -5.81 13.67 1.06
CA LEU A 97 -4.79 13.41 0.04
C LEU A 97 -3.70 12.46 0.57
N THR A 98 -3.24 12.65 1.80
CA THR A 98 -2.28 11.74 2.46
C THR A 98 -2.86 10.34 2.65
N GLU A 99 -4.14 10.23 3.01
CA GLU A 99 -4.81 8.93 3.15
C GLU A 99 -4.90 8.20 1.80
N ILE A 100 -5.20 8.91 0.72
CA ILE A 100 -5.24 8.33 -0.64
C ILE A 100 -3.84 7.84 -1.05
N ASP A 101 -2.81 8.66 -0.84
CA ASP A 101 -1.43 8.36 -1.26
C ASP A 101 -0.86 7.15 -0.50
N THR A 102 -1.18 7.03 0.79
CA THR A 102 -0.72 5.93 1.65
C THR A 102 -1.67 4.72 1.65
N ALA A 103 -2.80 4.77 0.94
CA ALA A 103 -3.80 3.71 1.00
C ALA A 103 -3.29 2.40 0.36
N PRO A 104 -3.48 1.25 1.03
CA PRO A 104 -3.13 -0.06 0.45
C PRO A 104 -3.98 -0.43 -0.78
N ASN A 105 -5.13 0.24 -0.95
CA ASN A 105 -6.00 0.07 -2.11
C ASN A 105 -6.38 1.45 -2.66
N ALA A 106 -5.53 1.97 -3.55
CA ALA A 106 -5.70 3.27 -4.19
C ALA A 106 -7.06 3.42 -4.88
N TRP A 107 -7.54 2.39 -5.58
CA TRP A 107 -8.84 2.44 -6.27
C TRP A 107 -10.01 2.66 -5.29
N LYS A 108 -10.03 1.92 -4.18
CA LYS A 108 -11.07 2.07 -3.16
C LYS A 108 -10.97 3.43 -2.47
N ALA A 109 -9.75 3.88 -2.17
CA ALA A 109 -9.50 5.16 -1.51
C ALA A 109 -9.93 6.34 -2.38
N ILE A 110 -9.51 6.39 -3.65
CA ILE A 110 -9.96 7.40 -4.61
C ILE A 110 -11.48 7.40 -4.74
N ARG A 111 -12.11 6.23 -4.87
CA ARG A 111 -13.59 6.16 -5.00
C ARG A 111 -14.31 6.72 -3.77
N ALA A 112 -13.77 6.49 -2.58
CA ALA A 112 -14.32 7.07 -1.34
C ALA A 112 -14.11 8.58 -1.31
N ALA A 113 -12.90 9.05 -1.64
CA ALA A 113 -12.57 10.46 -1.70
C ALA A 113 -13.42 11.24 -2.72
N MET A 114 -13.81 10.61 -3.85
CA MET A 114 -14.74 11.20 -4.82
C MET A 114 -16.15 11.46 -4.26
N GLN A 115 -16.50 10.96 -3.07
CA GLN A 115 -17.75 11.32 -2.39
C GLN A 115 -17.62 12.61 -1.56
N GLU A 116 -16.39 13.05 -1.28
CA GLU A 116 -16.13 14.27 -0.51
C GLU A 116 -16.12 15.49 -1.45
N PRO A 117 -16.95 16.52 -1.20
CA PRO A 117 -17.05 17.67 -2.09
C PRO A 117 -15.73 18.45 -2.19
N LEU A 118 -14.96 18.50 -1.09
CA LEU A 118 -13.65 19.17 -1.06
C LEU A 118 -12.63 18.49 -1.99
N PHE A 119 -12.67 17.16 -2.10
CA PHE A 119 -11.78 16.43 -3.01
C PHE A 119 -12.20 16.61 -4.47
N LEU A 120 -13.51 16.65 -4.74
CA LEU A 120 -14.02 16.92 -6.07
C LEU A 120 -13.61 18.30 -6.57
N GLU A 121 -13.74 19.34 -5.74
CA GLU A 121 -13.29 20.70 -6.07
C GLU A 121 -11.77 20.74 -6.36
N PHE A 122 -10.98 20.05 -5.54
CA PHE A 122 -9.54 19.92 -5.75
C PHE A 122 -9.19 19.21 -7.08
N ALA A 123 -9.86 18.09 -7.36
CA ALA A 123 -9.65 17.34 -8.58
C ALA A 123 -10.02 18.16 -9.83
N ASP A 124 -11.15 18.86 -9.80
CA ASP A 124 -11.60 19.74 -10.89
C ASP A 124 -10.57 20.85 -11.17
N GLU A 125 -10.05 21.51 -10.14
CA GLU A 125 -8.99 22.52 -10.30
C GLU A 125 -7.68 21.94 -10.84
N CYS A 126 -7.33 20.70 -10.47
CA CYS A 126 -6.16 20.03 -11.05
C CYS A 126 -6.38 19.73 -12.54
N LEU A 127 -7.54 19.19 -12.91
CA LEU A 127 -7.91 18.83 -14.28
C LEU A 127 -7.88 20.04 -15.23
N LYS A 128 -8.38 21.20 -14.79
CA LYS A 128 -8.29 22.46 -15.57
C LYS A 128 -6.87 22.84 -15.99
N ILE A 129 -5.86 22.43 -15.23
CA ILE A 129 -4.45 22.73 -15.49
C ILE A 129 -3.79 21.60 -16.28
N VAL A 130 -4.12 20.33 -15.96
CA VAL A 130 -3.44 19.17 -16.56
C VAL A 130 -4.04 18.75 -17.90
N GLU A 131 -5.33 18.96 -18.12
CA GLU A 131 -5.97 18.60 -19.37
C GLU A 131 -5.44 19.48 -20.51
N PRO A 132 -5.13 18.90 -21.69
CA PRO A 132 -4.84 19.71 -22.86
C PRO A 132 -6.08 20.54 -23.20
N GLN A 133 -5.91 21.84 -23.46
CA GLN A 133 -6.95 22.68 -24.04
C GLN A 133 -7.20 22.21 -25.48
N ASN A 134 -7.91 21.09 -25.65
CA ASN A 134 -8.65 20.86 -26.86
C ASN A 134 -9.91 21.71 -26.73
N GLU A 135 -9.83 22.95 -27.21
CA GLU A 135 -11.00 23.51 -27.86
C GLU A 135 -11.37 22.56 -29.03
N GLU A 136 -12.67 22.31 -29.20
CA GLU A 136 -13.34 21.52 -30.25
C GLU A 136 -13.71 20.07 -29.87
N ASP A 137 -14.96 19.89 -29.40
CA ASP A 137 -16.09 19.44 -30.25
C ASP A 137 -17.42 20.11 -29.80
#